data_AF-A0A922MRU9-F1
#
_entry.id   AF-A0A922MRU9-F1
#
_cell.length_a   1.000
_cell.length_b   1.000
_cell.length_c   1.000
_cell.angle_alpha   90.00
_cell.angle_beta   90.00
_cell.angle_gamma   90.00
#
_symmetry.space_group_name_H-M   'P 1'
#
loop_
_entity.id
_entity.type
_entity.pdbx_description
1 polymer ?
#
loop_
_entity_poly.entity_id
_entity_poly.type
_entity_poly.pdbx_seq_one_letter_code
_entity_poly.pdbx_strand_id
1 'polypeptide(L)'
;MEYSPQNLEYAVSVFYNGEQSERAKAHAWLTAAQRVPEAWNFVWEFLQPSKGTEIQFYAATTLHTKILRCWNEVPPESYEELKNKLLEAVFTYSKGPKIVTNRLCISLAAFILQQGTVDLAAILRPLSTPENTALLLEVLTVIPEEYNSMTMGSSLRIKNRIALQEACPAVLDDMLRCLQTVYNPEYTKEAPSEETVQGWVTVATCACSWLTLGGEDAAEHARGSLPDRMPLCRALLAVVQLLSNWNSVVSDTALDACEACLSGVRAAASTSAAARYPDSALLLLADLAALTAPLMARDNVPNSVNEELLAALLTCCVALGESHAHSVVTAAESGDDTDAARGARQLIELILAAQAAPGHYPIHETRSNLTFGFWYTLQDEILNLMDRTNDIHQVWKQVFSRLLETLITKSIAPADANLSKDDLELLRCYRQDTADTVMYCFGVLGEWCWSIVERSYSGAGEAEAGAREAALHVFAALADAAPAQRLPPALLRLLHHALRAAHSDTSRPMLSTALDCLGKQGTPI
;
A
#
# COMPACT_ATOMS: atom_id res chain seq x y z
N MET A 1 8.55 -28.42 36.75
CA MET A 1 9.62 -29.17 36.06
C MET A 1 10.84 -28.28 35.97
N GLU A 2 12.01 -28.85 36.12
CA GLU A 2 13.29 -28.18 35.86
C GLU A 2 13.45 -27.93 34.36
N TYR A 3 14.07 -26.81 33.97
CA TYR A 3 14.32 -26.45 32.58
C TYR A 3 15.55 -27.17 32.02
N SER A 4 15.51 -28.51 32.01
CA SER A 4 16.55 -29.33 31.37
C SER A 4 16.33 -29.41 29.85
N PRO A 5 17.40 -29.63 29.05
CA PRO A 5 17.30 -29.84 27.61
C PRO A 5 16.24 -30.87 27.21
N GLN A 6 16.19 -32.02 27.91
CA GLN A 6 15.23 -33.09 27.58
C GLN A 6 13.77 -32.66 27.85
N ASN A 7 13.52 -31.94 28.95
CA ASN A 7 12.18 -31.46 29.28
C ASN A 7 11.71 -30.37 28.31
N LEU A 8 12.62 -29.50 27.89
CA LEU A 8 12.35 -28.45 26.90
C LEU A 8 12.05 -29.05 25.53
N GLU A 9 12.84 -30.02 25.05
CA GLU A 9 12.55 -30.72 23.78
C GLU A 9 11.22 -31.45 23.83
N TYR A 10 10.92 -32.14 24.93
CA TYR A 10 9.63 -32.79 25.11
C TYR A 10 8.48 -31.78 25.09
N ALA A 11 8.62 -30.66 25.79
CA ALA A 11 7.60 -29.62 25.81
C ALA A 11 7.40 -28.97 24.42
N VAL A 12 8.47 -28.78 23.63
CA VAL A 12 8.37 -28.34 22.23
C VAL A 12 7.59 -29.38 21.42
N SER A 13 7.94 -30.67 21.54
CA SER A 13 7.21 -31.75 20.86
C SER A 13 5.73 -31.77 21.23
N VAL A 14 5.37 -31.58 22.50
CA VAL A 14 3.97 -31.50 22.96
C VAL A 14 3.28 -30.25 22.42
N PHE A 15 3.97 -29.11 22.33
CA PHE A 15 3.41 -27.88 21.78
C PHE A 15 3.02 -28.01 20.30
N TYR A 16 3.80 -28.77 19.50
CA TYR A 16 3.50 -28.99 18.09
C TYR A 16 2.54 -30.17 17.85
N ASN A 17 2.65 -31.26 18.61
CA ASN A 17 1.97 -32.53 18.32
C ASN A 17 0.91 -32.96 19.34
N GLY A 18 0.75 -32.23 20.46
CA GLY A 18 -0.17 -32.59 21.54
C GLY A 18 -1.62 -32.14 21.34
N GLU A 19 -2.49 -32.53 22.27
CA GLU A 19 -3.89 -32.11 22.30
C GLU A 19 -4.05 -30.64 22.73
N GLN A 20 -5.16 -29.98 22.40
CA GLN A 20 -5.32 -28.53 22.61
C GLN A 20 -5.05 -28.09 24.07
N SER A 21 -5.48 -28.88 25.06
CA SER A 21 -5.24 -28.58 26.48
C SER A 21 -3.78 -28.75 26.90
N GLU A 22 -3.05 -29.68 26.27
CA GLU A 22 -1.64 -29.95 26.54
C GLU A 22 -0.75 -28.93 25.84
N ARG A 23 -1.10 -28.55 24.60
CA ARG A 23 -0.44 -27.46 23.85
C ARG A 23 -0.48 -26.14 24.62
N ALA A 24 -1.63 -25.80 25.22
CA ALA A 24 -1.75 -24.59 26.03
C ALA A 24 -0.83 -24.61 27.27
N LYS A 25 -0.73 -25.75 27.97
CA LYS A 25 0.16 -25.92 29.12
C LYS A 25 1.64 -25.87 28.70
N ALA A 26 2.00 -26.57 27.62
CA ALA A 26 3.34 -26.57 27.06
C ALA A 26 3.75 -25.17 26.61
N HIS A 27 2.87 -24.44 25.92
CA HIS A 27 3.12 -23.06 25.49
C HIS A 27 3.38 -22.14 26.68
N ALA A 28 2.54 -22.19 27.72
CA ALA A 28 2.72 -21.37 28.92
C ALA A 28 4.05 -21.69 29.63
N TRP A 29 4.40 -22.98 29.73
CA TRP A 29 5.64 -23.42 30.36
C TRP A 29 6.88 -23.04 29.53
N LEU A 30 6.85 -23.23 28.21
CA LEU A 30 7.91 -22.81 27.29
C LEU A 30 8.10 -21.29 27.29
N THR A 31 7.01 -20.52 27.37
CA THR A 31 7.06 -19.05 27.47
C THR A 31 7.70 -18.60 28.79
N ALA A 32 7.43 -19.30 29.89
CA ALA A 32 8.11 -19.05 31.16
C ALA A 32 9.61 -19.37 31.06
N ALA A 33 9.96 -20.48 30.38
CA ALA A 33 11.35 -20.86 30.14
C ALA A 33 12.12 -19.82 29.31
N GLN A 34 11.46 -19.05 28.43
CA GLN A 34 12.13 -17.98 27.69
C GLN A 34 12.61 -16.81 28.55
N ARG A 35 12.15 -16.70 29.80
CA ARG A 35 12.48 -15.57 30.68
C ARG A 35 13.57 -15.88 31.68
N VAL A 36 13.89 -17.15 31.90
CA VAL A 36 14.88 -17.54 32.91
C VAL A 36 16.31 -17.27 32.41
N PRO A 37 17.29 -17.03 33.30
CA PRO A 37 18.68 -16.78 32.90
C PRO A 37 19.31 -17.93 32.12
N GLU A 38 18.95 -19.17 32.43
CA GLU A 38 19.48 -20.39 31.79
C GLU A 38 19.19 -20.45 30.28
N ALA A 39 18.18 -19.71 29.81
CA ALA A 39 17.83 -19.58 28.41
C ALA A 39 18.95 -18.99 27.55
N TRP A 40 19.85 -18.17 28.11
CA TRP A 40 21.03 -17.70 27.37
C TRP A 40 21.99 -18.83 26.98
N ASN A 41 21.93 -19.96 27.69
CA ASN A 41 22.84 -21.09 27.51
C ASN A 41 22.22 -22.19 26.64
N PHE A 42 21.02 -22.66 26.98
CA PHE A 42 20.44 -23.82 26.29
C PHE A 42 20.04 -23.53 24.83
N VAL A 43 19.80 -22.27 24.46
CA VAL A 43 19.43 -21.91 23.08
C VAL A 43 20.49 -22.32 22.06
N TRP A 44 21.78 -22.30 22.42
CA TRP A 44 22.86 -22.69 21.52
C TRP A 44 22.97 -24.20 21.31
N GLU A 45 22.59 -24.99 22.33
CA GLU A 45 22.45 -26.46 22.19
C GLU A 45 21.29 -26.81 21.26
N PHE A 46 20.21 -26.02 21.32
CA PHE A 46 19.00 -26.27 20.54
C PHE A 46 19.11 -25.77 19.09
N LEU A 47 19.98 -24.79 18.85
CA LEU A 47 20.37 -24.33 17.52
C LEU A 47 21.37 -25.26 16.83
N GLN A 48 21.74 -26.40 17.41
CA GLN A 48 22.61 -27.34 16.72
C GLN A 48 21.90 -27.95 15.49
N PRO A 49 22.61 -28.16 14.35
CA PRO A 49 22.03 -28.77 13.15
C PRO A 49 21.47 -30.19 13.37
N SER A 50 21.86 -30.87 14.45
CA SER A 50 21.37 -32.19 14.82
C SER A 50 19.94 -32.19 15.41
N LYS A 51 19.42 -31.01 15.80
CA LYS A 51 18.08 -30.88 16.38
C LYS A 51 17.03 -30.72 15.28
N GLY A 52 15.77 -31.03 15.59
CA GLY A 52 14.66 -30.82 14.67
C GLY A 52 14.32 -29.35 14.47
N THR A 53 13.75 -28.99 13.31
CA THR A 53 13.41 -27.61 12.94
C THR A 53 12.55 -26.89 13.98
N GLU A 54 11.59 -27.57 14.60
CA GLU A 54 10.72 -27.00 15.65
C GLU A 54 11.51 -26.56 16.89
N ILE A 55 12.50 -27.36 17.30
CA ILE A 55 13.39 -27.09 18.43
C ILE A 55 14.31 -25.91 18.10
N GLN A 56 14.89 -25.92 16.89
CA GLN A 56 15.73 -24.83 16.39
C GLN A 56 14.95 -23.51 16.32
N PHE A 57 13.70 -23.54 15.84
CA PHE A 57 12.85 -22.36 15.77
C PHE A 57 12.45 -21.84 17.16
N TYR A 58 12.15 -22.73 18.11
CA TYR A 58 11.93 -22.34 19.51
C TYR A 58 13.17 -21.65 20.09
N ALA A 59 14.37 -22.18 19.82
CA ALA A 59 15.61 -21.60 20.30
C ALA A 59 15.91 -20.23 19.69
N ALA A 60 15.75 -20.08 18.37
CA ALA A 60 15.90 -18.78 17.70
C ALA A 60 14.90 -17.74 18.24
N THR A 61 13.65 -18.15 18.48
CA THR A 61 12.60 -17.28 19.06
C THR A 61 12.91 -16.89 20.50
N THR A 62 13.44 -17.84 21.28
CA THR A 62 13.87 -17.60 22.66
C THR A 62 15.03 -16.62 22.70
N LEU A 63 16.03 -16.81 21.82
CA LEU A 63 17.18 -15.92 21.70
C LEU A 63 16.77 -14.49 21.35
N HIS A 64 15.90 -14.31 20.35
CA HIS A 64 15.31 -13.00 20.03
C HIS A 64 14.63 -12.36 21.26
N THR A 65 13.77 -13.12 21.94
CA THR A 65 13.07 -12.65 23.15
C THR A 65 14.03 -12.23 24.26
N LYS A 66 15.11 -12.99 24.47
CA LYS A 66 16.14 -12.69 25.47
C LYS A 66 16.88 -11.39 25.13
N ILE A 67 17.30 -11.22 23.86
CA ILE A 67 17.96 -9.98 23.40
C ILE A 67 17.02 -8.77 23.55
N LEU A 68 15.74 -8.95 23.20
CA LEU A 68 14.74 -7.89 23.24
C LEU A 68 14.38 -7.47 24.67
N ARG A 69 14.15 -8.42 25.58
CA ARG A 69 13.50 -8.17 26.88
C ARG A 69 14.42 -8.32 28.09
N CYS A 70 15.51 -9.07 27.94
CA CYS A 70 16.42 -9.44 29.02
C CYS A 70 17.84 -8.93 28.77
N TRP A 71 18.01 -7.87 27.97
CA TRP A 71 19.32 -7.33 27.59
C TRP A 71 20.20 -6.97 28.80
N ASN A 72 19.58 -6.53 29.89
CA ASN A 72 20.22 -6.20 31.16
C ASN A 72 20.92 -7.39 31.84
N GLU A 73 20.61 -8.63 31.43
CA GLU A 73 21.29 -9.84 31.93
C GLU A 73 22.62 -10.10 31.23
N VAL A 74 22.88 -9.48 30.07
CA VAL A 74 24.12 -9.66 29.31
C VAL A 74 25.14 -8.61 29.78
N PRO A 75 26.28 -9.02 30.37
CA PRO A 75 27.28 -8.08 30.80
C PRO A 75 28.04 -7.49 29.59
N PRO A 76 28.53 -6.24 29.65
CA PRO A 76 29.18 -5.57 28.52
C PRO A 76 30.38 -6.33 27.94
N GLU A 77 31.15 -7.02 28.78
CA GLU A 77 32.28 -7.86 28.36
C GLU A 77 31.89 -9.05 27.47
N SER A 78 30.63 -9.50 27.52
CA SER A 78 30.12 -10.62 26.72
C SER A 78 29.47 -10.18 25.39
N TYR A 79 29.37 -8.87 25.12
CA TYR A 79 28.74 -8.38 23.90
C TYR A 79 29.44 -8.85 22.63
N GLU A 80 30.77 -8.87 22.62
CA GLU A 80 31.56 -9.33 21.47
C GLU A 80 31.40 -10.83 21.24
N GLU A 81 31.36 -11.63 22.31
CA GLU A 81 31.13 -13.07 22.23
C GLU A 81 29.72 -13.38 21.69
N LEU A 82 28.70 -12.68 22.21
CA LEU A 82 27.32 -12.84 21.76
C LEU A 82 27.17 -12.44 20.29
N LYS A 83 27.81 -11.36 19.85
CA LYS A 83 27.85 -10.94 18.45
C LYS A 83 28.40 -12.05 17.56
N ASN A 84 29.55 -12.62 17.94
CA ASN A 84 30.21 -13.66 17.15
C ASN A 84 29.38 -14.94 17.09
N LYS A 85 28.75 -15.36 18.19
CA LYS A 85 27.83 -16.52 18.22
C LYS A 85 26.59 -16.30 17.36
N LEU A 86 26.01 -15.10 17.39
CA LEU A 86 24.87 -14.75 16.53
C LEU A 86 25.24 -14.79 15.05
N LEU A 87 26.37 -14.19 14.68
CA LEU A 87 26.87 -14.22 13.30
C LEU A 87 27.15 -15.65 12.83
N GLU A 88 27.81 -16.47 13.65
CA GLU A 88 28.06 -17.88 13.35
C GLU A 88 26.76 -18.67 13.15
N ALA A 89 25.75 -18.44 14.01
CA ALA A 89 24.44 -19.04 13.85
C ALA A 89 23.77 -18.60 12.52
N VAL A 90 23.79 -17.31 12.21
CA VAL A 90 23.24 -16.78 10.95
C VAL A 90 23.93 -17.42 9.74
N PHE A 91 25.27 -17.56 9.73
CA PHE A 91 26.00 -18.24 8.65
C PHE A 91 25.64 -19.73 8.54
N THR A 92 25.59 -20.43 9.68
CA THR A 92 25.26 -21.86 9.74
C THR A 92 23.89 -22.13 9.14
N TYR A 93 22.93 -21.23 9.36
CA TYR A 93 21.57 -21.34 8.87
C TYR A 93 21.30 -20.60 7.55
N SER A 94 22.32 -20.05 6.87
CA SER A 94 22.16 -19.38 5.57
C SER A 94 21.47 -20.24 4.50
N LYS A 95 21.65 -21.57 4.57
CA LYS A 95 20.99 -22.57 3.72
C LYS A 95 20.03 -23.49 4.50
N GLY A 96 19.70 -23.11 5.72
CA GLY A 96 18.83 -23.85 6.62
C GLY A 96 17.33 -23.59 6.39
N PRO A 97 16.46 -24.07 7.29
CA PRO A 97 15.03 -23.79 7.21
C PRO A 97 14.76 -22.27 7.35
N LYS A 98 14.10 -21.67 6.34
CA LYS A 98 13.82 -20.22 6.29
C LYS A 98 13.24 -19.64 7.58
N ILE A 99 12.37 -20.37 8.28
CA ILE A 99 11.76 -19.91 9.53
C ILE A 99 12.81 -19.68 10.65
N VAL A 100 13.87 -20.48 10.67
CA VAL A 100 14.96 -20.36 11.65
C VAL A 100 15.88 -19.22 11.22
N THR A 101 16.29 -19.20 9.95
CA THR A 101 17.17 -18.17 9.37
C THR A 101 16.59 -16.78 9.55
N ASN A 102 15.31 -16.56 9.20
CA ASN A 102 14.64 -15.27 9.37
C ASN A 102 14.62 -14.84 10.84
N ARG A 103 14.34 -15.77 11.77
CA ARG A 103 14.32 -15.46 13.20
C ARG A 103 15.71 -15.13 13.76
N LEU A 104 16.76 -15.75 13.24
CA LEU A 104 18.15 -15.41 13.59
C LEU A 104 18.56 -14.05 13.02
N CYS A 105 18.16 -13.70 11.79
CA CYS A 105 18.37 -12.36 11.23
C CYS A 105 17.67 -11.29 12.09
N ILE A 106 16.43 -11.53 12.49
CA ILE A 106 15.68 -10.68 13.43
C ILE A 106 16.41 -10.57 14.79
N SER A 107 16.97 -11.68 15.30
CA SER A 107 17.75 -11.67 16.55
C SER A 107 19.02 -10.82 16.42
N LEU A 108 19.71 -10.89 15.28
CA LEU A 108 20.88 -10.08 14.98
C LEU A 108 20.51 -8.59 14.86
N ALA A 109 19.39 -8.26 14.21
CA ALA A 109 18.88 -6.90 14.14
C ALA A 109 18.54 -6.35 15.54
N ALA A 110 17.85 -7.12 16.38
CA ALA A 110 17.57 -6.73 17.77
C ALA A 110 18.88 -6.51 18.56
N PHE A 111 19.90 -7.33 18.35
CA PHE A 111 21.22 -7.14 18.97
C PHE A 111 21.86 -5.82 18.53
N ILE A 112 21.86 -5.53 17.22
CA ILE A 112 22.40 -4.29 16.65
C ILE A 112 21.72 -3.06 17.28
N LEU A 113 20.39 -3.12 17.46
CA LEU A 113 19.61 -2.05 18.08
C LEU A 113 19.91 -1.92 19.57
N GLN A 114 20.10 -3.02 20.31
CA GLN A 114 20.46 -2.97 21.73
C GLN A 114 21.85 -2.37 21.99
N GLN A 115 22.79 -2.58 21.05
CA GLN A 115 24.10 -1.92 21.09
C GLN A 115 24.03 -0.40 20.91
N GLY A 116 22.88 0.14 20.51
CA GLY A 116 22.73 1.57 20.21
C GLY A 116 23.46 1.98 18.93
N THR A 117 23.60 1.03 17.98
CA THR A 117 24.23 1.18 16.66
C THR A 117 25.56 1.94 16.67
N VAL A 118 26.59 1.28 17.20
CA VAL A 118 27.98 1.65 16.89
C VAL A 118 28.38 0.93 15.59
N ASP A 119 28.66 1.70 14.55
CA ASP A 119 29.15 1.29 13.22
C ASP A 119 28.48 0.02 12.65
N LEU A 120 27.30 0.20 12.04
CA LEU A 120 26.55 -0.87 11.38
C LEU A 120 27.40 -1.63 10.35
N ALA A 121 28.25 -0.92 9.60
CA ALA A 121 29.12 -1.52 8.60
C ALA A 121 30.14 -2.47 9.24
N ALA A 122 30.67 -2.13 10.43
CA ALA A 122 31.58 -3.02 11.15
C ALA A 122 30.90 -4.32 11.63
N ILE A 123 29.66 -4.25 12.11
CA ILE A 123 28.91 -5.43 12.57
C ILE A 123 28.55 -6.34 11.39
N LEU A 124 28.11 -5.75 10.27
CA LEU A 124 27.66 -6.50 9.10
C LEU A 124 28.78 -6.90 8.14
N ARG A 125 30.00 -6.37 8.30
CA ARG A 125 31.16 -6.70 7.46
C ARG A 125 31.36 -8.20 7.20
N PRO A 126 31.17 -9.12 8.16
CA PRO A 126 31.31 -10.54 7.91
C PRO A 126 30.31 -11.07 6.86
N LEU A 127 29.12 -10.45 6.75
CA LEU A 127 28.08 -10.81 5.79
C LEU A 127 28.30 -10.20 4.40
N SER A 128 29.23 -9.24 4.25
CA SER A 128 29.49 -8.51 3.00
C SER A 128 30.28 -9.29 1.94
N THR A 129 30.08 -10.60 1.85
CA THR A 129 30.68 -11.44 0.79
C THR A 129 29.66 -11.74 -0.31
N PRO A 130 30.08 -11.94 -1.58
CA PRO A 130 29.16 -12.22 -2.68
C PRO A 130 28.21 -13.38 -2.41
N GLU A 131 28.70 -14.43 -1.75
CA GLU A 131 27.94 -15.65 -1.42
C GLU A 131 26.85 -15.40 -0.37
N ASN A 132 26.99 -14.35 0.44
CA ASN A 132 26.09 -14.01 1.55
C ASN A 132 25.20 -12.80 1.23
N THR A 133 25.18 -12.32 -0.02
CA THR A 133 24.40 -11.14 -0.41
C THR A 133 22.93 -11.25 -0.02
N ALA A 134 22.28 -12.38 -0.30
CA ALA A 134 20.87 -12.59 0.08
C ALA A 134 20.66 -12.49 1.60
N LEU A 135 21.55 -13.09 2.39
CA LEU A 135 21.50 -13.06 3.84
C LEU A 135 21.77 -11.67 4.42
N LEU A 136 22.71 -10.93 3.83
CA LEU A 136 22.97 -9.53 4.17
C LEU A 136 21.72 -8.67 3.92
N LEU A 137 21.06 -8.86 2.77
CA LEU A 137 19.82 -8.13 2.45
C LEU A 137 18.69 -8.48 3.41
N GLU A 138 18.55 -9.75 3.82
CA GLU A 138 17.58 -10.15 4.85
C GLU A 138 17.84 -9.40 6.16
N VAL A 139 19.09 -9.39 6.65
CA VAL A 139 19.47 -8.66 7.87
C VAL A 139 19.25 -7.16 7.73
N LEU A 140 19.64 -6.55 6.60
CA LEU A 140 19.40 -5.14 6.33
C LEU A 140 17.91 -4.82 6.30
N THR A 141 17.08 -5.70 5.74
CA THR A 141 15.63 -5.50 5.65
C THR A 141 14.99 -5.47 7.04
N VAL A 142 15.36 -6.40 7.92
CA VAL A 142 14.73 -6.54 9.25
C VAL A 142 15.20 -5.50 10.27
N ILE A 143 16.32 -4.79 10.04
CA ILE A 143 16.82 -3.77 10.99
C ILE A 143 15.82 -2.61 11.16
N PRO A 144 15.34 -1.94 10.09
CA PRO A 144 14.28 -0.94 10.20
C PRO A 144 12.96 -1.49 10.76
N GLU A 145 12.59 -2.72 10.39
CA GLU A 145 11.36 -3.37 10.87
C GLU A 145 11.39 -3.60 12.38
N GLU A 146 12.51 -4.11 12.89
CA GLU A 146 12.74 -4.25 14.34
C GLU A 146 12.80 -2.89 15.02
N TYR A 147 13.43 -1.88 14.42
CA TYR A 147 13.45 -0.52 14.99
C TYR A 147 12.05 0.06 15.19
N ASN A 148 11.17 -0.12 14.18
CA ASN A 148 9.81 0.38 14.21
C ASN A 148 8.94 -0.36 15.24
N SER A 149 9.09 -1.68 15.35
CA SER A 149 8.26 -2.54 16.22
C SER A 149 8.77 -2.68 17.67
N MET A 150 10.08 -2.53 17.89
CA MET A 150 10.72 -2.73 19.19
C MET A 150 10.40 -1.60 20.17
N THR A 151 9.97 -1.98 21.37
CA THR A 151 9.86 -1.05 22.51
C THR A 151 11.25 -0.75 23.05
N MET A 152 11.71 0.48 22.82
CA MET A 152 13.01 0.99 23.30
C MET A 152 12.81 2.16 24.25
N GLY A 153 13.71 2.30 25.22
CA GLY A 153 13.83 3.53 26.00
C GLY A 153 14.20 4.73 25.09
N SER A 154 13.76 5.93 25.43
CA SER A 154 13.87 7.11 24.55
C SER A 154 15.31 7.40 24.10
N SER A 155 16.28 7.30 25.01
CA SER A 155 17.71 7.54 24.71
C SER A 155 18.26 6.54 23.68
N LEU A 156 17.95 5.25 23.83
CA LEU A 156 18.37 4.22 22.88
C LEU A 156 17.69 4.41 21.51
N ARG A 157 16.39 4.73 21.52
CA ARG A 157 15.62 4.99 20.29
C ARG A 157 16.18 6.16 19.48
N ILE A 158 16.61 7.23 20.15
CA ILE A 158 17.24 8.39 19.51
C ILE A 158 18.61 8.04 18.93
N LYS A 159 19.47 7.33 19.69
CA LYS A 159 20.78 6.88 19.20
C LYS A 159 20.65 6.02 17.95
N ASN A 160 19.77 5.03 18.00
CA ASN A 160 19.49 4.15 16.85
C ASN A 160 18.96 4.93 15.66
N ARG A 161 18.04 5.88 15.87
CA ARG A 161 17.53 6.72 14.78
C ARG A 161 18.65 7.44 14.05
N ILE A 162 19.55 8.09 14.78
CA ILE A 162 20.65 8.88 14.20
C ILE A 162 21.57 7.98 13.37
N ALA A 163 22.01 6.86 13.95
CA ALA A 163 22.94 5.97 13.26
C ALA A 163 22.31 5.28 12.04
N LEU A 164 21.04 4.86 12.12
CA LEU A 164 20.33 4.28 10.98
C LEU A 164 20.08 5.33 9.88
N GLN A 165 19.74 6.57 10.24
CA GLN A 165 19.63 7.66 9.28
C GLN A 165 20.96 8.01 8.60
N GLU A 166 22.09 7.82 9.30
CA GLU A 166 23.43 7.98 8.74
C GLU A 166 23.82 6.85 7.79
N ALA A 167 23.40 5.61 8.07
CA ALA A 167 23.64 4.46 7.20
C ALA A 167 22.71 4.41 5.98
N CYS A 168 21.51 4.99 6.09
CA CYS A 168 20.45 4.88 5.08
C CYS A 168 20.91 5.22 3.64
N PRO A 169 21.60 6.34 3.36
CA PRO A 169 22.03 6.65 1.99
C PRO A 169 22.91 5.56 1.37
N ALA A 170 23.88 5.03 2.13
CA ALA A 170 24.76 3.98 1.65
C ALA A 170 24.00 2.67 1.34
N VAL A 171 23.02 2.32 2.18
CA VAL A 171 22.16 1.16 1.92
C VAL A 171 21.31 1.36 0.67
N LEU A 172 20.71 2.54 0.48
CA LEU A 172 19.93 2.85 -0.72
C LEU A 172 20.78 2.86 -1.99
N ASP A 173 22.02 3.35 -1.92
CA ASP A 173 22.99 3.27 -3.02
C ASP A 173 23.33 1.82 -3.37
N ASP A 174 23.48 0.94 -2.37
CA ASP A 174 23.67 -0.50 -2.59
C ASP A 174 22.45 -1.14 -3.26
N MET A 175 21.24 -0.77 -2.84
CA MET A 175 20.01 -1.27 -3.48
C MET A 175 19.91 -0.81 -4.93
N LEU A 176 20.25 0.46 -5.21
CA LEU A 176 20.32 0.98 -6.56
C LEU A 176 21.33 0.22 -7.41
N ARG A 177 22.54 -0.05 -6.88
CA ARG A 177 23.57 -0.85 -7.58
C ARG A 177 23.07 -2.25 -7.91
N CYS A 178 22.35 -2.91 -7.01
CA CYS A 178 21.74 -4.21 -7.29
C CYS A 178 20.64 -4.13 -8.36
N LEU A 179 19.78 -3.10 -8.31
CA LEU A 179 18.69 -2.90 -9.27
C LEU A 179 19.18 -2.50 -10.66
N GLN A 180 20.39 -1.94 -10.81
CA GLN A 180 20.97 -1.63 -12.13
C GLN A 180 21.05 -2.85 -13.06
N THR A 181 21.00 -4.06 -12.51
CA THR A 181 20.89 -5.31 -13.29
C THR A 181 19.67 -5.33 -14.22
N VAL A 182 18.60 -4.59 -13.91
CA VAL A 182 17.40 -4.45 -14.77
C VAL A 182 17.72 -3.91 -16.17
N TYR A 183 18.81 -3.14 -16.29
CA TYR A 183 19.26 -2.59 -17.57
C TYR A 183 20.19 -3.53 -18.35
N ASN A 184 20.27 -4.82 -17.97
CA ASN A 184 21.03 -5.80 -18.75
C ASN A 184 20.47 -5.87 -20.19
N PRO A 185 21.29 -5.59 -21.22
CA PRO A 185 20.85 -5.59 -22.61
C PRO A 185 20.35 -6.96 -23.09
N GLU A 186 20.71 -8.06 -22.42
CA GLU A 186 20.20 -9.41 -22.72
C GLU A 186 18.68 -9.51 -22.53
N TYR A 187 18.10 -8.69 -21.65
CA TYR A 187 16.65 -8.68 -21.41
C TYR A 187 15.81 -8.12 -22.57
N THR A 188 16.46 -7.64 -23.63
CA THR A 188 15.79 -7.35 -24.92
C THR A 188 15.50 -8.60 -25.74
N LYS A 189 16.17 -9.73 -25.43
CA LYS A 189 16.09 -10.98 -26.18
C LYS A 189 15.50 -12.12 -25.36
N GLU A 190 15.73 -12.12 -24.06
CA GLU A 190 15.34 -13.22 -23.16
C GLU A 190 14.75 -12.67 -21.86
N ALA A 191 13.77 -13.36 -21.28
CA ALA A 191 13.17 -12.97 -20.02
C ALA A 191 14.17 -13.16 -18.86
N PRO A 192 14.13 -12.33 -17.80
CA PRO A 192 14.95 -12.54 -16.61
C PRO A 192 14.64 -13.88 -15.92
N SER A 193 15.66 -14.51 -15.34
CA SER A 193 15.48 -15.75 -14.58
C SER A 193 14.69 -15.51 -13.29
N GLU A 194 13.97 -16.53 -12.82
CA GLU A 194 13.20 -16.46 -11.56
C GLU A 194 14.07 -16.06 -10.36
N GLU A 195 15.32 -16.55 -10.30
CA GLU A 195 16.31 -16.15 -9.28
C GLU A 195 16.63 -14.65 -9.34
N THR A 196 16.74 -14.08 -10.54
CA THR A 196 16.97 -12.65 -10.71
C THR A 196 15.76 -11.83 -10.25
N VAL A 197 14.56 -12.26 -10.65
CA VAL A 197 13.30 -11.61 -10.25
C VAL A 197 13.14 -11.64 -8.72
N GLN A 198 13.40 -12.79 -8.10
CA GLN A 198 13.39 -12.93 -6.65
C GLN A 198 14.44 -12.03 -5.96
N GLY A 199 15.61 -11.87 -6.58
CA GLY A 199 16.63 -10.93 -6.13
C GLY A 199 16.11 -9.48 -6.13
N TRP A 200 15.38 -9.07 -7.17
CA TRP A 200 14.75 -7.75 -7.21
C TRP A 200 13.68 -7.56 -6.14
N VAL A 201 12.88 -8.60 -5.82
CA VAL A 201 11.95 -8.56 -4.68
C VAL A 201 12.71 -8.23 -3.40
N THR A 202 13.76 -8.98 -3.09
CA THR A 202 14.53 -8.80 -1.84
C THR A 202 15.16 -7.41 -1.77
N VAL A 203 15.72 -6.92 -2.87
CA VAL A 203 16.34 -5.58 -2.94
C VAL A 203 15.30 -4.47 -2.80
N ALA A 204 14.15 -4.59 -3.47
CA ALA A 204 13.07 -3.61 -3.39
C ALA A 204 12.44 -3.57 -1.99
N THR A 205 12.23 -4.72 -1.36
CA THR A 205 11.74 -4.83 0.03
C THR A 205 12.73 -4.21 1.01
N CYS A 206 14.03 -4.47 0.85
CA CYS A 206 15.07 -3.83 1.65
C CYS A 206 15.03 -2.29 1.47
N ALA A 207 15.00 -1.80 0.23
CA ALA A 207 14.88 -0.36 -0.02
C ALA A 207 13.64 0.24 0.67
N CYS A 208 12.49 -0.43 0.57
CA CYS A 208 11.24 -0.01 1.17
C CYS A 208 11.33 0.07 2.71
N SER A 209 11.94 -0.92 3.38
CA SER A 209 12.05 -0.91 4.85
C SER A 209 12.92 0.25 5.36
N TRP A 210 13.99 0.58 4.63
CA TRP A 210 14.85 1.72 4.96
C TRP A 210 14.21 3.08 4.66
N LEU A 211 13.40 3.18 3.60
CA LEU A 211 12.67 4.41 3.26
C LEU A 211 11.55 4.72 4.26
N THR A 212 10.98 3.68 4.88
CA THR A 212 9.93 3.78 5.92
C THR A 212 10.48 3.77 7.35
N LEU A 213 11.80 3.93 7.52
CA LEU A 213 12.46 3.97 8.82
C LEU A 213 11.90 5.12 9.69
N GLY A 214 11.39 4.77 10.87
CA GLY A 214 10.85 5.74 11.83
C GLY A 214 9.33 5.96 11.75
N GLY A 215 8.66 5.37 10.75
CA GLY A 215 7.22 5.50 10.54
C GLY A 215 6.77 6.92 10.17
N GLU A 216 5.45 7.13 10.16
CA GLU A 216 4.81 8.41 9.78
C GLU A 216 5.10 9.55 10.78
N ASP A 217 5.38 9.22 12.05
CA ASP A 217 5.64 10.18 13.14
C ASP A 217 7.08 10.75 13.15
N ALA A 218 7.95 10.33 12.23
CA ALA A 218 9.30 10.85 12.15
C ALA A 218 9.29 12.28 11.58
N ALA A 219 9.15 13.28 12.46
CA ALA A 219 9.28 14.71 12.11
C ALA A 219 10.57 15.04 11.31
N GLU A 220 11.57 14.16 11.37
CA GLU A 220 12.77 14.15 10.54
C GLU A 220 12.91 12.76 9.91
N HIS A 221 12.45 12.61 8.67
CA HIS A 221 12.53 11.37 7.89
C HIS A 221 13.99 11.02 7.52
N ALA A 222 14.20 9.83 6.93
CA ALA A 222 15.48 9.39 6.38
C ALA A 222 16.24 10.52 5.69
N ARG A 223 17.54 10.69 5.99
CA ARG A 223 18.39 11.69 5.35
C ARG A 223 18.35 11.49 3.82
N GLY A 224 18.33 12.60 3.07
CA GLY A 224 18.26 12.61 1.61
C GLY A 224 16.97 13.26 1.09
N SER A 225 17.10 13.96 -0.04
CA SER A 225 15.99 14.60 -0.73
C SER A 225 15.31 13.63 -1.71
N LEU A 226 14.07 13.94 -2.14
CA LEU A 226 13.44 13.20 -3.25
C LEU A 226 14.32 13.20 -4.52
N PRO A 227 14.94 14.33 -4.95
CA PRO A 227 15.91 14.34 -6.04
C PRO A 227 17.00 13.27 -5.93
N ASP A 228 17.59 13.08 -4.75
CA ASP A 228 18.66 12.10 -4.54
C ASP A 228 18.17 10.65 -4.73
N ARG A 229 16.87 10.42 -4.47
CA ARG A 229 16.22 9.10 -4.59
C ARG A 229 15.68 8.81 -5.98
N MET A 230 15.63 9.80 -6.88
CA MET A 230 15.10 9.62 -8.23
C MET A 230 15.74 8.47 -9.02
N PRO A 231 17.08 8.24 -8.98
CA PRO A 231 17.69 7.11 -9.67
C PRO A 231 17.17 5.76 -9.17
N LEU A 232 16.98 5.62 -7.84
CA LEU A 232 16.40 4.43 -7.23
C LEU A 232 14.95 4.23 -7.67
N CYS A 233 14.12 5.28 -7.61
CA CYS A 233 12.72 5.21 -8.06
C CYS A 233 12.63 4.76 -9.53
N ARG A 234 13.49 5.30 -10.40
CA ARG A 234 13.51 4.93 -11.83
C ARG A 234 13.97 3.49 -12.06
N ALA A 235 14.92 2.99 -11.28
CA ALA A 235 15.34 1.59 -11.35
C ALA A 235 14.19 0.65 -10.92
N LEU A 236 13.47 1.00 -9.84
CA LEU A 236 12.27 0.26 -9.40
C LEU A 236 11.17 0.25 -10.48
N LEU A 237 10.85 1.41 -11.07
CA LEU A 237 9.88 1.50 -12.17
C LEU A 237 10.33 0.73 -13.41
N ALA A 238 11.64 0.70 -13.70
CA ALA A 238 12.19 -0.08 -14.81
C ALA A 238 12.00 -1.58 -14.62
N VAL A 239 12.06 -2.10 -13.37
CA VAL A 239 11.78 -3.51 -13.08
C VAL A 239 10.31 -3.83 -13.41
N VAL A 240 9.38 -2.99 -12.93
CA VAL A 240 7.94 -3.13 -13.22
C VAL A 240 7.70 -3.12 -14.74
N GLN A 241 8.33 -2.18 -15.46
CA GLN A 241 8.23 -2.08 -16.91
C GLN A 241 8.73 -3.33 -17.62
N LEU A 242 9.92 -3.81 -17.24
CA LEU A 242 10.55 -4.98 -17.86
C LEU A 242 9.68 -6.23 -17.68
N LEU A 243 9.22 -6.47 -16.45
CA LEU A 243 8.39 -7.64 -16.13
C LEU A 243 7.03 -7.57 -16.83
N SER A 244 6.40 -6.38 -16.89
CA SER A 244 5.10 -6.21 -17.56
C SER A 244 5.17 -6.35 -19.09
N ASN A 245 6.35 -6.11 -19.68
CA ASN A 245 6.59 -6.30 -21.12
C ASN A 245 6.77 -7.77 -21.50
N TRP A 246 7.46 -8.55 -20.67
CA TRP A 246 7.68 -9.97 -20.91
C TRP A 246 6.47 -10.84 -20.59
N ASN A 247 5.60 -10.38 -19.69
CA ASN A 247 4.47 -11.15 -19.20
C ASN A 247 3.15 -10.54 -19.70
N SER A 248 2.48 -11.23 -20.64
CA SER A 248 1.09 -10.89 -21.01
C SER A 248 0.12 -11.19 -19.87
N VAL A 249 0.40 -12.27 -19.11
CA VAL A 249 -0.19 -12.59 -17.82
C VAL A 249 0.96 -12.63 -16.83
N VAL A 250 0.94 -11.75 -15.84
CA VAL A 250 2.02 -11.65 -14.84
C VAL A 250 1.97 -12.87 -13.93
N SER A 251 3.09 -13.59 -13.80
CA SER A 251 3.21 -14.68 -12.84
C SER A 251 3.31 -14.16 -11.41
N ASP A 252 2.98 -15.00 -10.41
CA ASP A 252 3.05 -14.65 -8.99
C ASP A 252 4.42 -14.04 -8.61
N THR A 253 5.53 -14.66 -9.03
CA THR A 253 6.88 -14.14 -8.74
C THR A 253 7.15 -12.77 -9.37
N ALA A 254 6.65 -12.55 -10.59
CA ALA A 254 6.80 -11.26 -11.26
C ALA A 254 5.90 -10.20 -10.64
N LEU A 255 4.71 -10.59 -10.17
CA LEU A 255 3.80 -9.71 -9.45
C LEU A 255 4.40 -9.29 -8.10
N ASP A 256 4.94 -10.22 -7.31
CA ASP A 256 5.64 -9.94 -6.06
C ASP A 256 6.75 -8.90 -6.27
N ALA A 257 7.50 -9.02 -7.36
CA ALA A 257 8.56 -8.06 -7.72
C ALA A 257 7.99 -6.68 -8.09
N CYS A 258 6.91 -6.65 -8.87
CA CYS A 258 6.22 -5.41 -9.21
C CYS A 258 5.67 -4.70 -7.96
N GLU A 259 5.01 -5.43 -7.07
CA GLU A 259 4.45 -4.90 -5.83
C GLU A 259 5.54 -4.36 -4.90
N ALA A 260 6.62 -5.13 -4.69
CA ALA A 260 7.76 -4.68 -3.90
C ALA A 260 8.39 -3.40 -4.48
N CYS A 261 8.54 -3.34 -5.80
CA CYS A 261 9.08 -2.15 -6.48
C CYS A 261 8.18 -0.92 -6.34
N LEU A 262 6.88 -1.07 -6.58
CA LEU A 262 5.89 0.01 -6.44
C LEU A 262 5.76 0.45 -4.98
N SER A 263 5.89 -0.46 -4.02
CA SER A 263 5.95 -0.13 -2.60
C SER A 263 7.19 0.71 -2.27
N GLY A 264 8.35 0.35 -2.81
CA GLY A 264 9.57 1.16 -2.69
C GLY A 264 9.43 2.57 -3.28
N VAL A 265 8.76 2.71 -4.43
CA VAL A 265 8.47 4.03 -5.03
C VAL A 265 7.56 4.87 -4.12
N ARG A 266 6.48 4.27 -3.58
CA ARG A 266 5.61 4.94 -2.59
C ARG A 266 6.39 5.37 -1.36
N ALA A 267 7.19 4.49 -0.78
CA ALA A 267 7.99 4.78 0.41
C ALA A 267 8.97 5.94 0.18
N ALA A 268 9.53 6.08 -1.04
CA ALA A 268 10.43 7.17 -1.38
C ALA A 268 9.72 8.51 -1.52
N ALA A 269 8.49 8.51 -2.03
CA ALA A 269 7.82 9.70 -2.54
C ALA A 269 6.60 10.17 -1.73
N SER A 270 5.96 9.32 -0.93
CA SER A 270 4.76 9.66 -0.14
C SER A 270 5.07 10.25 1.24
N THR A 271 6.29 10.76 1.46
CA THR A 271 6.68 11.36 2.74
C THR A 271 6.35 12.85 2.78
N SER A 272 6.04 13.39 3.96
CA SER A 272 5.83 14.85 4.13
C SER A 272 7.07 15.67 3.76
N ALA A 273 8.27 15.09 3.87
CA ALA A 273 9.52 15.71 3.41
C ALA A 273 9.62 15.78 1.88
N ALA A 274 9.06 14.80 1.15
CA ALA A 274 9.06 14.78 -0.31
C ALA A 274 8.22 15.92 -0.90
N ALA A 275 7.15 16.35 -0.22
CA ALA A 275 6.33 17.50 -0.63
C ALA A 275 7.11 18.82 -0.73
N ARG A 276 8.31 18.91 -0.12
CA ARG A 276 9.23 20.06 -0.25
C ARG A 276 9.94 20.13 -1.61
N TYR A 277 9.82 19.10 -2.45
CA TYR A 277 10.49 18.97 -3.74
C TYR A 277 9.47 18.75 -4.87
N PRO A 278 8.58 19.74 -5.14
CA PRO A 278 7.45 19.57 -6.06
C PRO A 278 7.88 19.22 -7.49
N ASP A 279 8.98 19.78 -7.99
CA ASP A 279 9.48 19.50 -9.35
C ASP A 279 9.88 18.02 -9.51
N SER A 280 10.60 17.46 -8.54
CA SER A 280 10.99 16.05 -8.56
C SER A 280 9.78 15.13 -8.37
N ALA A 281 8.82 15.53 -7.54
CA ALA A 281 7.58 14.78 -7.35
C ALA A 281 6.76 14.71 -8.65
N LEU A 282 6.63 15.84 -9.36
CA LEU A 282 5.92 15.90 -10.64
C LEU A 282 6.64 15.08 -11.74
N LEU A 283 7.97 15.11 -11.78
CA LEU A 283 8.73 14.27 -12.70
C LEU A 283 8.54 12.78 -12.41
N LEU A 284 8.55 12.38 -11.14
CA LEU A 284 8.30 10.99 -10.76
C LEU A 284 6.87 10.55 -11.08
N LEU A 285 5.88 11.42 -10.85
CA LEU A 285 4.50 11.19 -11.25
C LEU A 285 4.36 11.04 -12.77
N ALA A 286 5.11 11.82 -13.55
CA ALA A 286 5.15 11.68 -15.00
C ALA A 286 5.76 10.34 -15.43
N ASP A 287 6.87 9.92 -14.82
CA ASP A 287 7.52 8.62 -15.06
C ASP A 287 6.54 7.46 -14.73
N LEU A 288 5.84 7.53 -13.59
CA LEU A 288 4.84 6.54 -13.17
C LEU A 288 3.60 6.52 -14.08
N ALA A 289 3.09 7.68 -14.49
CA ALA A 289 1.96 7.78 -15.41
C ALA A 289 2.32 7.22 -16.79
N ALA A 290 3.53 7.48 -17.28
CA ALA A 290 4.02 6.96 -18.55
C ALA A 290 4.16 5.42 -18.53
N LEU A 291 4.54 4.83 -17.39
CA LEU A 291 4.54 3.38 -17.18
C LEU A 291 3.13 2.79 -17.14
N THR A 292 2.24 3.43 -16.38
CA THR A 292 0.89 2.91 -16.11
C THR A 292 -0.03 3.00 -17.33
N ALA A 293 0.10 4.04 -18.15
CA ALA A 293 -0.78 4.30 -19.29
C ALA A 293 -0.89 3.15 -20.30
N PRO A 294 0.19 2.58 -20.84
CA PRO A 294 0.10 1.46 -21.78
C PRO A 294 -0.47 0.18 -21.14
N LEU A 295 -0.21 -0.05 -19.85
CA LEU A 295 -0.72 -1.22 -19.13
C LEU A 295 -2.23 -1.10 -18.87
N MET A 296 -2.69 0.08 -18.44
CA MET A 296 -4.12 0.40 -18.37
C MET A 296 -4.80 0.27 -19.74
N ALA A 297 -4.19 0.79 -20.81
CA ALA A 297 -4.76 0.67 -22.15
C ALA A 297 -4.90 -0.79 -22.63
N ARG A 298 -3.99 -1.67 -22.20
CA ARG A 298 -4.00 -3.10 -22.52
C ARG A 298 -5.04 -3.87 -21.70
N ASP A 299 -5.08 -3.62 -20.39
CA ASP A 299 -5.70 -4.53 -19.42
C ASP A 299 -6.94 -3.93 -18.71
N ASN A 300 -7.37 -2.69 -19.03
CA ASN A 300 -8.58 -2.07 -18.46
C ASN A 300 -9.86 -2.64 -19.08
N VAL A 301 -10.11 -3.92 -18.81
CA VAL A 301 -11.28 -4.70 -19.23
C VAL A 301 -11.99 -5.31 -18.01
N PRO A 302 -13.24 -5.77 -18.12
CA PRO A 302 -13.88 -6.54 -17.06
C PRO A 302 -13.19 -7.89 -16.87
N ASN A 303 -13.05 -8.36 -15.63
CA ASN A 303 -12.35 -9.60 -15.27
C ASN A 303 -10.92 -9.66 -15.81
N SER A 304 -10.15 -8.58 -15.59
CA SER A 304 -8.78 -8.51 -16.07
C SER A 304 -7.94 -9.63 -15.44
N VAL A 305 -7.16 -10.32 -16.27
CA VAL A 305 -6.20 -11.34 -15.80
C VAL A 305 -5.03 -10.75 -15.04
N ASN A 306 -4.81 -9.43 -15.16
CA ASN A 306 -3.76 -8.68 -14.47
C ASN A 306 -4.34 -7.72 -13.43
N GLU A 307 -5.51 -8.02 -12.86
CA GLU A 307 -6.20 -7.12 -11.90
C GLU A 307 -5.30 -6.70 -10.72
N GLU A 308 -4.50 -7.62 -10.19
CA GLU A 308 -3.60 -7.35 -9.06
C GLU A 308 -2.46 -6.40 -9.45
N LEU A 309 -1.88 -6.55 -10.65
CA LEU A 309 -0.89 -5.59 -11.16
C LEU A 309 -1.53 -4.20 -11.35
N LEU A 310 -2.74 -4.14 -11.93
CA LEU A 310 -3.45 -2.88 -12.11
C LEU A 310 -3.75 -2.21 -10.77
N ALA A 311 -4.18 -2.97 -9.77
CA ALA A 311 -4.41 -2.50 -8.41
C ALA A 311 -3.13 -1.97 -7.76
N ALA A 312 -2.00 -2.67 -7.92
CA ALA A 312 -0.71 -2.23 -7.40
C ALA A 312 -0.23 -0.90 -8.04
N LEU A 313 -0.35 -0.78 -9.37
CA LEU A 313 -0.02 0.45 -10.10
C LEU A 313 -0.92 1.61 -9.66
N LEU A 314 -2.24 1.38 -9.59
CA LEU A 314 -3.19 2.41 -9.20
C LEU A 314 -3.02 2.82 -7.74
N THR A 315 -2.72 1.89 -6.84
CA THR A 315 -2.40 2.20 -5.44
C THR A 315 -1.16 3.10 -5.36
N CYS A 316 -0.15 2.89 -6.21
CA CYS A 316 1.01 3.78 -6.30
C CYS A 316 0.63 5.17 -6.86
N CYS A 317 -0.14 5.22 -7.96
CA CYS A 317 -0.63 6.46 -8.55
C CYS A 317 -1.45 7.30 -7.55
N VAL A 318 -2.39 6.67 -6.83
CA VAL A 318 -3.23 7.31 -5.81
C VAL A 318 -2.37 7.84 -4.67
N ALA A 319 -1.50 7.00 -4.09
CA ALA A 319 -0.67 7.40 -2.96
C ALA A 319 0.25 8.60 -3.28
N LEU A 320 0.90 8.61 -4.45
CA LEU A 320 1.72 9.75 -4.87
C LEU A 320 0.84 10.97 -5.25
N GLY A 321 -0.30 10.74 -5.90
CA GLY A 321 -1.24 11.79 -6.28
C GLY A 321 -1.80 12.54 -5.06
N GLU A 322 -2.16 11.82 -4.00
CA GLU A 322 -2.61 12.39 -2.73
C GLU A 322 -1.49 13.14 -2.01
N SER A 323 -0.30 12.52 -1.92
CA SER A 323 0.86 13.12 -1.23
C SER A 323 1.33 14.44 -1.86
N HIS A 324 1.07 14.62 -3.16
CA HIS A 324 1.51 15.77 -3.94
C HIS A 324 0.34 16.50 -4.60
N ALA A 325 -0.88 16.39 -4.04
CA ALA A 325 -2.10 16.90 -4.65
C ALA A 325 -2.01 18.38 -5.02
N HIS A 326 -1.45 19.22 -4.13
CA HIS A 326 -1.22 20.63 -4.40
C HIS A 326 -0.39 20.88 -5.68
N SER A 327 0.71 20.14 -5.83
CA SER A 327 1.60 20.22 -7.01
C SER A 327 0.89 19.71 -8.26
N VAL A 328 0.09 18.65 -8.15
CA VAL A 328 -0.69 18.09 -9.26
C VAL A 328 -1.74 19.11 -9.75
N VAL A 329 -2.47 19.74 -8.83
CA VAL A 329 -3.50 20.72 -9.16
C VAL A 329 -2.88 21.94 -9.85
N THR A 330 -1.84 22.52 -9.25
CA THR A 330 -1.15 23.68 -9.83
C THR A 330 -0.53 23.39 -11.20
N ALA A 331 0.07 22.20 -11.39
CA ALA A 331 0.61 21.79 -12.68
C ALA A 331 -0.49 21.51 -13.72
N ALA A 332 -1.64 20.98 -13.33
CA ALA A 332 -2.76 20.73 -14.23
C ALA A 332 -3.49 22.01 -14.67
N GLU A 333 -3.52 23.03 -13.81
CA GLU A 333 -4.01 24.38 -14.17
C GLU A 333 -3.01 25.18 -15.01
N SER A 334 -1.72 24.85 -14.92
CA SER A 334 -0.70 25.50 -15.72
C SER A 334 -0.99 25.30 -17.22
N GLY A 335 -1.01 26.40 -17.97
CA GLY A 335 -1.14 26.37 -19.43
C GLY A 335 0.13 25.86 -20.14
N ASP A 336 1.15 25.48 -19.37
CA ASP A 336 2.45 25.10 -19.86
C ASP A 336 2.48 23.64 -20.34
N ASP A 337 3.09 23.39 -21.50
CA ASP A 337 3.28 22.04 -22.04
C ASP A 337 4.61 21.42 -21.56
N THR A 338 4.87 21.51 -20.25
CA THR A 338 6.00 20.82 -19.62
C THR A 338 5.68 19.34 -19.45
N ASP A 339 6.71 18.49 -19.42
CA ASP A 339 6.53 17.05 -19.16
C ASP A 339 5.88 16.79 -17.80
N ALA A 340 6.17 17.63 -16.80
CA ALA A 340 5.55 17.62 -15.48
C ALA A 340 4.02 17.89 -15.55
N ALA A 341 3.61 18.96 -16.26
CA ALA A 341 2.18 19.27 -16.43
C ALA A 341 1.44 18.23 -17.27
N ARG A 342 2.11 17.63 -18.26
CA ARG A 342 1.56 16.50 -19.04
C ARG A 342 1.41 15.26 -18.16
N GLY A 343 2.41 14.95 -17.33
CA GLY A 343 2.37 13.86 -16.36
C GLY A 343 1.25 14.00 -15.33
N ALA A 344 1.07 15.18 -14.75
CA ALA A 344 -0.03 15.46 -13.82
C ALA A 344 -1.41 15.24 -14.45
N ARG A 345 -1.62 15.74 -15.68
CA ARG A 345 -2.86 15.51 -16.44
C ARG A 345 -3.06 14.04 -16.78
N GLN A 346 -2.00 13.34 -17.21
CA GLN A 346 -2.05 11.92 -17.52
C GLN A 346 -2.40 11.08 -16.29
N LEU A 347 -1.86 11.42 -15.11
CA LEU A 347 -2.21 10.78 -13.83
C LEU A 347 -3.70 10.90 -13.54
N ILE A 348 -4.26 12.11 -13.65
CA ILE A 348 -5.70 12.37 -13.42
C ILE A 348 -6.55 11.53 -14.40
N GLU A 349 -6.16 11.48 -15.67
CA GLU A 349 -6.85 10.65 -16.67
C GLU A 349 -6.76 9.15 -16.35
N LEU A 350 -5.63 8.66 -15.83
CA LEU A 350 -5.48 7.26 -15.42
C LEU A 350 -6.38 6.92 -14.22
N ILE A 351 -6.43 7.79 -13.22
CA ILE A 351 -7.29 7.59 -12.05
C ILE A 351 -8.77 7.68 -12.46
N LEU A 352 -9.14 8.58 -13.37
CA LEU A 352 -10.49 8.63 -13.94
C LEU A 352 -10.84 7.39 -14.75
N ALA A 353 -9.90 6.86 -15.54
CA ALA A 353 -10.08 5.60 -16.27
C ALA A 353 -10.22 4.39 -15.33
N ALA A 354 -9.56 4.42 -14.17
CA ALA A 354 -9.70 3.41 -13.13
C ALA A 354 -11.06 3.51 -12.41
N GLN A 355 -11.53 4.71 -12.09
CA GLN A 355 -12.90 4.90 -11.58
C GLN A 355 -13.94 4.41 -12.60
N ALA A 356 -13.67 4.62 -13.88
CA ALA A 356 -14.48 4.15 -15.01
C ALA A 356 -14.17 2.70 -15.44
N ALA A 357 -13.53 1.90 -14.56
CA ALA A 357 -13.21 0.51 -14.87
C ALA A 357 -14.43 -0.25 -15.40
N PRO A 358 -14.32 -0.89 -16.58
CA PRO A 358 -15.43 -1.63 -17.17
C PRO A 358 -15.90 -2.79 -16.30
N GLY A 359 -17.22 -2.94 -16.17
CA GLY A 359 -17.85 -3.95 -15.34
C GLY A 359 -18.33 -3.40 -13.99
N HIS A 360 -18.91 -4.29 -13.18
CA HIS A 360 -19.45 -3.96 -11.86
C HIS A 360 -18.46 -4.34 -10.76
N TYR A 361 -18.20 -3.40 -9.85
CA TYR A 361 -17.57 -3.68 -8.55
C TYR A 361 -18.49 -4.56 -7.69
N PRO A 362 -17.99 -5.45 -6.82
CA PRO A 362 -16.65 -6.06 -6.83
C PRO A 362 -16.56 -7.27 -7.78
N ILE A 363 -17.59 -7.50 -8.61
CA ILE A 363 -17.78 -8.73 -9.38
C ILE A 363 -16.72 -8.89 -10.48
N HIS A 364 -16.48 -7.83 -11.24
CA HIS A 364 -15.64 -7.86 -12.44
C HIS A 364 -14.31 -7.16 -12.24
N GLU A 365 -14.23 -6.26 -11.27
CA GLU A 365 -13.08 -5.42 -10.97
C GLU A 365 -13.18 -4.94 -9.53
N THR A 366 -12.04 -4.67 -8.92
CA THR A 366 -11.96 -4.08 -7.57
C THR A 366 -11.24 -2.73 -7.59
N ARG A 367 -10.57 -2.40 -8.69
CA ARG A 367 -9.71 -1.23 -8.85
C ARG A 367 -10.41 0.13 -8.77
N SER A 368 -11.68 0.25 -9.15
CA SER A 368 -12.41 1.53 -9.05
C SER A 368 -12.55 2.02 -7.60
N ASN A 369 -12.64 1.11 -6.64
CA ASN A 369 -12.70 1.44 -5.21
C ASN A 369 -11.44 2.15 -4.68
N LEU A 370 -10.29 1.98 -5.35
CA LEU A 370 -9.02 2.53 -4.89
C LEU A 370 -8.93 4.06 -5.07
N THR A 371 -9.86 4.68 -5.81
CA THR A 371 -9.70 6.08 -6.24
C THR A 371 -10.42 7.11 -5.35
N PHE A 372 -11.31 6.67 -4.45
CA PHE A 372 -12.16 7.58 -3.67
C PHE A 372 -11.36 8.54 -2.77
N GLY A 373 -10.29 8.06 -2.12
CA GLY A 373 -9.39 8.90 -1.32
C GLY A 373 -8.76 10.02 -2.14
N PHE A 374 -8.30 9.70 -3.36
CA PHE A 374 -7.71 10.67 -4.26
C PHE A 374 -8.68 11.78 -4.64
N TRP A 375 -9.93 11.44 -4.97
CA TRP A 375 -10.93 12.44 -5.34
C TRP A 375 -11.25 13.41 -4.19
N TYR A 376 -11.26 12.90 -2.96
CA TYR A 376 -11.39 13.74 -1.76
C TYR A 376 -10.22 14.73 -1.64
N THR A 377 -8.98 14.22 -1.64
CA THR A 377 -7.79 15.06 -1.50
C THR A 377 -7.68 16.08 -2.64
N LEU A 378 -7.98 15.67 -3.87
CA LEU A 378 -7.91 16.53 -5.04
C LEU A 378 -8.95 17.66 -4.97
N GLN A 379 -10.21 17.37 -4.59
CA GLN A 379 -11.23 18.42 -4.45
C GLN A 379 -10.83 19.41 -3.36
N ASP A 380 -10.29 18.96 -2.23
CA ASP A 380 -9.92 19.85 -1.13
C ASP A 380 -8.88 20.88 -1.58
N GLU A 381 -7.83 20.44 -2.28
CA GLU A 381 -6.82 21.34 -2.85
C GLU A 381 -7.40 22.30 -3.91
N ILE A 382 -8.32 21.84 -4.76
CA ILE A 382 -8.98 22.70 -5.76
C ILE A 382 -9.81 23.79 -5.06
N LEU A 383 -10.58 23.44 -4.03
CA LEU A 383 -11.39 24.41 -3.28
C LEU A 383 -10.51 25.39 -2.50
N ASN A 384 -9.41 24.92 -1.91
CA ASN A 384 -8.42 25.77 -1.25
C ASN A 384 -7.77 26.78 -2.22
N LEU A 385 -7.59 26.43 -3.50
CA LEU A 385 -7.13 27.37 -4.54
C LEU A 385 -8.25 28.27 -5.07
N MET A 386 -9.48 27.75 -5.20
CA MET A 386 -10.65 28.54 -5.57
C MET A 386 -10.89 29.67 -4.58
N ASP A 387 -10.80 29.42 -3.27
CA ASP A 387 -10.98 30.46 -2.23
C ASP A 387 -9.97 31.62 -2.39
N ARG A 388 -8.82 31.37 -3.02
CA ARG A 388 -7.80 32.39 -3.31
C ARG A 388 -8.04 33.12 -4.64
N THR A 389 -8.57 32.42 -5.65
CA THR A 389 -8.71 32.92 -7.03
C THR A 389 -10.12 33.40 -7.37
N ASN A 390 -11.11 33.03 -6.56
CA ASN A 390 -12.54 33.31 -6.69
C ASN A 390 -13.19 32.80 -8.01
N ASP A 391 -12.58 31.80 -8.67
CA ASP A 391 -13.17 31.06 -9.80
C ASP A 391 -12.59 29.63 -9.84
N ILE A 392 -13.37 28.69 -10.39
CA ILE A 392 -12.95 27.30 -10.59
C ILE A 392 -12.43 27.15 -12.02
N HIS A 393 -11.19 26.70 -12.15
CA HIS A 393 -10.55 26.48 -13.44
C HIS A 393 -11.34 25.52 -14.33
N GLN A 394 -11.38 25.80 -15.64
CA GLN A 394 -12.21 25.05 -16.60
C GLN A 394 -11.85 23.56 -16.66
N VAL A 395 -10.58 23.22 -16.41
CA VAL A 395 -10.11 21.82 -16.36
C VAL A 395 -10.86 21.01 -15.31
N TRP A 396 -11.10 21.57 -14.12
CA TRP A 396 -11.79 20.86 -13.04
C TRP A 396 -13.27 20.71 -13.30
N LYS A 397 -13.90 21.72 -13.94
CA LYS A 397 -15.28 21.59 -14.43
C LYS A 397 -15.43 20.41 -15.39
N GLN A 398 -14.44 20.19 -16.27
CA GLN A 398 -14.44 19.06 -17.20
C GLN A 398 -14.18 17.71 -16.50
N VAL A 399 -13.14 17.64 -15.66
CA VAL A 399 -12.75 16.42 -14.94
C VAL A 399 -13.87 15.95 -14.01
N PHE A 400 -14.41 16.84 -13.16
CA PHE A 400 -15.46 16.47 -12.22
C PHE A 400 -16.81 16.20 -12.89
N SER A 401 -17.08 16.79 -14.07
CA SER A 401 -18.27 16.41 -14.86
C SER A 401 -18.17 14.96 -15.34
N ARG A 402 -17.01 14.56 -15.87
CA ARG A 402 -16.75 13.17 -16.30
C ARG A 402 -16.73 12.21 -15.12
N LEU A 403 -16.19 12.63 -13.97
CA LEU A 403 -16.24 11.85 -12.74
C LEU A 403 -17.68 11.60 -12.31
N LEU A 404 -18.53 12.63 -12.27
CA LEU A 404 -19.94 12.47 -11.90
C LEU A 404 -20.69 11.54 -12.86
N GLU A 405 -20.48 11.66 -14.17
CA GLU A 405 -21.04 10.73 -15.17
C GLU A 405 -20.56 9.28 -14.94
N THR A 406 -19.30 9.13 -14.56
CA THR A 406 -18.72 7.82 -14.22
C THR A 406 -19.34 7.25 -12.94
N LEU A 407 -19.49 8.05 -11.88
CA LEU A 407 -20.09 7.64 -10.60
C LEU A 407 -21.56 7.21 -10.76
N ILE A 408 -22.32 7.87 -11.65
CA ILE A 408 -23.67 7.44 -12.03
C ILE A 408 -23.60 6.05 -12.69
N THR A 409 -22.70 5.87 -13.66
CA THR A 409 -22.55 4.59 -14.36
C THR A 409 -22.12 3.46 -13.41
N LYS A 410 -21.20 3.74 -12.48
CA LYS A 410 -20.73 2.77 -11.48
C LYS A 410 -21.75 2.49 -10.36
N SER A 411 -22.73 3.37 -10.16
CA SER A 411 -23.86 3.13 -9.25
C SER A 411 -24.91 2.16 -9.79
N ILE A 412 -24.80 1.73 -11.06
CA ILE A 412 -25.75 0.78 -11.66
C ILE A 412 -25.65 -0.57 -10.94
N ALA A 413 -26.77 -0.97 -10.31
CA ALA A 413 -26.86 -2.26 -9.67
C ALA A 413 -26.70 -3.40 -10.70
N PRO A 414 -25.89 -4.44 -10.40
CA PRO A 414 -25.79 -5.60 -11.26
C PRO A 414 -27.13 -6.32 -11.33
N ALA A 415 -27.52 -6.78 -12.53
CA ALA A 415 -28.77 -7.51 -12.73
C ALA A 415 -28.75 -8.85 -11.97
N ASP A 416 -29.79 -9.13 -11.17
CA ASP A 416 -30.07 -10.33 -10.35
C ASP A 416 -28.99 -11.43 -10.42
N ALA A 417 -27.80 -11.09 -9.94
CA ALA A 417 -26.72 -12.03 -9.76
C ALA A 417 -26.97 -12.71 -8.41
N ASN A 418 -26.76 -14.02 -8.33
CA ASN A 418 -26.71 -14.75 -7.06
C ASN A 418 -25.45 -14.33 -6.29
N LEU A 419 -25.40 -13.08 -5.88
CA LEU A 419 -24.29 -12.48 -5.15
C LEU A 419 -24.21 -13.09 -3.76
N SER A 420 -22.98 -13.27 -3.28
CA SER A 420 -22.77 -13.64 -1.90
C SER A 420 -23.23 -12.51 -0.97
N LYS A 421 -23.42 -12.81 0.32
CA LYS A 421 -23.72 -11.76 1.31
C LYS A 421 -22.59 -10.74 1.40
N ASP A 422 -21.35 -11.19 1.22
CA ASP A 422 -20.17 -10.35 1.30
C ASP A 422 -20.11 -9.40 0.09
N ASP A 423 -20.41 -9.88 -1.12
CA ASP A 423 -20.48 -9.04 -2.33
C ASP A 423 -21.58 -7.98 -2.24
N LEU A 424 -22.73 -8.33 -1.67
CA LEU A 424 -23.82 -7.39 -1.43
C LEU A 424 -23.41 -6.28 -0.45
N GLU A 425 -22.66 -6.63 0.60
CA GLU A 425 -22.15 -5.64 1.55
C GLU A 425 -21.06 -4.75 0.93
N LEU A 426 -20.15 -5.33 0.14
CA LEU A 426 -19.14 -4.57 -0.61
C LEU A 426 -19.80 -3.59 -1.58
N LEU A 427 -20.83 -4.02 -2.32
CA LEU A 427 -21.64 -3.15 -3.19
C LEU A 427 -22.32 -2.02 -2.41
N ARG A 428 -22.86 -2.33 -1.23
CA ARG A 428 -23.51 -1.35 -0.37
C ARG A 428 -22.52 -0.28 0.10
N CYS A 429 -21.34 -0.68 0.56
CA CYS A 429 -20.25 0.23 0.92
C CYS A 429 -19.80 1.07 -0.27
N TYR A 430 -19.55 0.44 -1.42
CA TYR A 430 -19.14 1.13 -2.64
C TYR A 430 -20.16 2.19 -3.12
N ARG A 431 -21.46 1.91 -3.01
CA ARG A 431 -22.52 2.88 -3.31
C ARG A 431 -22.54 4.03 -2.30
N GLN A 432 -22.20 3.77 -1.04
CA GLN A 432 -22.03 4.83 -0.03
C GLN A 432 -20.82 5.70 -0.36
N ASP A 433 -19.65 5.12 -0.65
CA ASP A 433 -18.45 5.87 -1.01
C ASP A 433 -18.66 6.68 -2.31
N THR A 434 -19.44 6.13 -3.25
CA THR A 434 -19.90 6.85 -4.44
C THR A 434 -20.76 8.05 -4.08
N ALA A 435 -21.70 7.91 -3.14
CA ALA A 435 -22.54 9.02 -2.67
C ALA A 435 -21.72 10.13 -1.99
N ASP A 436 -20.74 9.75 -1.17
CA ASP A 436 -19.83 10.70 -0.52
C ASP A 436 -18.98 11.44 -1.57
N THR A 437 -18.50 10.73 -2.60
CA THR A 437 -17.73 11.33 -3.70
C THR A 437 -18.56 12.26 -4.60
N VAL A 438 -19.86 11.99 -4.73
CA VAL A 438 -20.79 12.91 -5.42
C VAL A 438 -20.87 14.26 -4.72
N MET A 439 -20.75 14.30 -3.38
CA MET A 439 -20.70 15.57 -2.65
C MET A 439 -19.41 16.35 -2.92
N TYR A 440 -18.28 15.67 -3.14
CA TYR A 440 -17.05 16.33 -3.61
C TYR A 440 -17.24 16.93 -5.00
N CYS A 441 -17.94 16.22 -5.90
CA CYS A 441 -18.33 16.76 -7.20
C CYS A 441 -19.22 18.01 -7.07
N PHE A 442 -20.16 18.02 -6.12
CA PHE A 442 -20.98 19.20 -5.85
C PHE A 442 -20.15 20.40 -5.36
N GLY A 443 -19.13 20.17 -4.53
CA GLY A 443 -18.20 21.23 -4.11
C GLY A 443 -17.56 21.95 -5.31
N VAL A 444 -17.17 21.21 -6.35
CA VAL A 444 -16.49 21.77 -7.54
C VAL A 444 -17.45 22.24 -8.63
N LEU A 445 -18.58 21.55 -8.86
CA LEU A 445 -19.50 21.85 -9.96
C LEU A 445 -20.71 22.70 -9.54
N GLY A 446 -21.00 22.77 -8.24
CA GLY A 446 -22.19 23.39 -7.68
C GLY A 446 -23.48 22.83 -8.30
N GLU A 447 -24.42 23.73 -8.60
CA GLU A 447 -25.73 23.38 -9.15
C GLU A 447 -25.68 22.69 -10.53
N TRP A 448 -24.53 22.69 -11.22
CA TRP A 448 -24.37 21.99 -12.49
C TRP A 448 -24.53 20.47 -12.34
N CYS A 449 -24.22 19.91 -11.16
CA CYS A 449 -24.44 18.49 -10.84
C CYS A 449 -25.88 18.05 -11.18
N TRP A 450 -26.88 18.85 -10.82
CA TRP A 450 -28.29 18.55 -11.09
C TRP A 450 -28.56 18.36 -12.57
N SER A 451 -27.93 19.17 -13.43
CA SER A 451 -28.12 19.12 -14.88
C SER A 451 -27.47 17.88 -15.49
N ILE A 452 -26.33 17.44 -14.95
CA ILE A 452 -25.66 16.20 -15.38
C ILE A 452 -26.51 14.99 -15.00
N VAL A 453 -26.95 14.91 -13.74
CA VAL A 453 -27.77 13.79 -13.24
C VAL A 453 -29.10 13.71 -14.02
N GLU A 454 -29.74 14.85 -14.26
CA GLU A 454 -31.00 14.90 -15.03
C GLU A 454 -30.81 14.48 -16.49
N ARG A 455 -29.72 14.91 -17.13
CA ARG A 455 -29.37 14.46 -18.48
C ARG A 455 -29.13 12.94 -18.51
N SER A 456 -28.43 12.39 -17.53
CA SER A 456 -28.18 10.95 -17.43
C SER A 456 -29.48 10.16 -17.23
N TYR A 457 -30.39 10.64 -16.37
CA TYR A 457 -31.69 10.00 -16.16
C TYR A 457 -32.55 10.03 -17.44
N SER A 458 -32.68 11.21 -18.05
CA SER A 458 -33.51 11.43 -19.25
C SER A 458 -32.92 10.76 -20.50
N GLY A 459 -31.60 10.59 -20.56
CA GLY A 459 -30.91 9.89 -21.63
C GLY A 459 -31.06 8.37 -21.60
N ALA A 460 -31.31 7.79 -20.43
CA ALA A 460 -31.51 6.35 -20.27
C ALA A 460 -32.89 5.91 -20.81
N GLY A 461 -32.88 4.87 -21.65
CA GLY A 461 -34.10 4.31 -22.24
C GLY A 461 -35.02 3.66 -21.20
N GLU A 462 -36.27 3.36 -21.57
CA GLU A 462 -37.21 2.66 -20.66
C GLU A 462 -36.74 1.24 -20.30
N ALA A 463 -35.96 0.61 -21.18
CA ALA A 463 -35.35 -0.70 -20.94
C ALA A 463 -34.11 -0.65 -20.01
N GLU A 464 -33.58 0.53 -19.70
CA GLU A 464 -32.39 0.74 -18.89
C GLU A 464 -32.76 1.17 -17.46
N ALA A 465 -33.65 0.42 -16.82
CA ALA A 465 -34.16 0.74 -15.48
C ALA A 465 -33.04 0.89 -14.44
N GLY A 466 -31.95 0.11 -14.56
CA GLY A 466 -30.77 0.23 -13.69
C GLY A 466 -30.04 1.57 -13.83
N ALA A 467 -29.93 2.11 -15.04
CA ALA A 467 -29.28 3.41 -15.27
C ALA A 467 -30.12 4.57 -14.69
N ARG A 468 -31.45 4.47 -14.81
CA ARG A 468 -32.38 5.43 -14.18
C ARG A 468 -32.34 5.36 -12.66
N GLU A 469 -32.27 4.14 -12.09
CA GLU A 469 -32.16 3.94 -10.65
C GLU A 469 -30.83 4.50 -10.12
N ALA A 470 -29.73 4.26 -10.81
CA ALA A 470 -28.42 4.79 -10.46
C ALA A 470 -28.37 6.32 -10.49
N ALA A 471 -29.01 6.95 -11.48
CA ALA A 471 -29.14 8.41 -11.52
C ALA A 471 -29.97 8.93 -10.34
N LEU A 472 -31.05 8.25 -9.93
CA LEU A 472 -31.79 8.60 -8.72
C LEU A 472 -30.99 8.36 -7.44
N HIS A 473 -30.15 7.32 -7.38
CA HIS A 473 -29.26 7.10 -6.26
C HIS A 473 -28.26 8.25 -6.07
N VAL A 474 -27.61 8.67 -7.16
CA VAL A 474 -26.73 9.85 -7.16
C VAL A 474 -27.50 11.13 -6.84
N PHE A 475 -28.74 11.27 -7.33
CA PHE A 475 -29.62 12.38 -6.95
C PHE A 475 -29.91 12.39 -5.43
N ALA A 476 -30.15 11.23 -4.82
CA ALA A 476 -30.39 11.10 -3.39
C ALA A 476 -29.16 11.48 -2.55
N ALA A 477 -27.94 11.27 -3.07
CA ALA A 477 -26.71 11.68 -2.41
C ALA A 477 -26.59 13.21 -2.30
N LEU A 478 -27.07 13.93 -3.31
CA LEU A 478 -27.06 15.40 -3.33
C LEU A 478 -28.14 16.05 -2.44
N ALA A 479 -28.94 15.28 -1.69
CA ALA A 479 -30.07 15.83 -0.93
C ALA A 479 -29.67 16.85 0.14
N ASP A 480 -28.47 16.72 0.70
CA ASP A 480 -27.94 17.67 1.69
C ASP A 480 -27.38 18.96 1.03
N ALA A 481 -27.30 19.02 -0.30
CA ALA A 481 -26.88 20.19 -1.04
C ALA A 481 -28.05 21.20 -1.17
N ALA A 482 -28.09 22.18 -0.27
CA ALA A 482 -29.14 23.21 -0.27
C ALA A 482 -29.09 24.08 -1.55
N PRO A 483 -30.21 24.25 -2.29
CA PRO A 483 -30.24 25.11 -3.46
C PRO A 483 -30.12 26.59 -3.07
N ALA A 484 -29.43 27.40 -3.88
CA ALA A 484 -29.20 28.81 -3.56
C ALA A 484 -30.47 29.64 -3.85
N GLN A 485 -31.31 29.91 -2.84
CA GLN A 485 -32.51 30.77 -2.84
C GLN A 485 -33.64 30.42 -3.84
N ARG A 486 -33.35 29.74 -4.97
CA ARG A 486 -34.27 29.33 -6.02
C ARG A 486 -33.97 27.89 -6.41
N LEU A 487 -35.02 27.07 -6.49
CA LEU A 487 -34.92 25.69 -6.97
C LEU A 487 -34.44 25.66 -8.44
N PRO A 488 -33.29 25.01 -8.74
CA PRO A 488 -32.82 24.85 -10.11
C PRO A 488 -33.83 24.04 -10.96
N PRO A 489 -34.02 24.35 -12.27
CA PRO A 489 -34.97 23.63 -13.11
C PRO A 489 -34.68 22.13 -13.22
N ALA A 490 -33.41 21.72 -13.20
CA ALA A 490 -33.02 20.32 -13.25
C ALA A 490 -33.41 19.56 -11.97
N LEU A 491 -33.27 20.21 -10.80
CA LEU A 491 -33.72 19.66 -9.52
C LEU A 491 -35.23 19.37 -9.52
N LEU A 492 -36.04 20.31 -10.03
CA LEU A 492 -37.49 20.09 -10.16
C LEU A 492 -37.84 18.92 -11.09
N ARG A 493 -37.12 18.77 -12.21
CA ARG A 493 -37.31 17.63 -13.11
C ARG A 493 -36.95 16.31 -12.43
N LEU A 494 -35.83 16.26 -11.70
CA LEU A 494 -35.42 15.08 -10.93
C LEU A 494 -36.45 14.68 -9.86
N LEU A 495 -37.01 15.64 -9.13
CA LEU A 495 -38.10 15.38 -8.18
C LEU A 495 -39.34 14.80 -8.87
N HIS A 496 -39.72 15.31 -10.05
CA HIS A 496 -40.81 14.74 -10.84
C HIS A 496 -40.49 13.32 -11.35
N HIS A 497 -39.24 13.04 -11.71
CA HIS A 497 -38.80 11.70 -12.10
C HIS A 497 -38.91 10.73 -10.93
N ALA A 498 -38.42 11.10 -9.74
CA ALA A 498 -38.55 10.30 -8.53
C ALA A 498 -40.03 10.04 -8.17
N LEU A 499 -40.89 11.07 -8.24
CA LEU A 499 -42.32 10.92 -7.99
C LEU A 499 -42.99 9.97 -8.98
N ARG A 500 -42.66 10.06 -10.27
CA ARG A 500 -43.18 9.13 -11.30
C ARG A 500 -42.71 7.71 -11.06
N ALA A 501 -41.43 7.52 -10.74
CA ALA A 501 -40.87 6.20 -10.45
C ALA A 501 -41.57 5.57 -9.22
N ALA A 502 -41.76 6.33 -8.14
CA ALA A 502 -42.47 5.88 -6.94
C ALA A 502 -43.94 5.51 -7.20
N HIS A 503 -44.58 6.12 -8.20
CA HIS A 503 -45.98 5.86 -8.54
C HIS A 503 -46.18 4.71 -9.54
N SER A 504 -45.27 4.53 -10.50
CA SER A 504 -45.51 3.71 -11.68
C SER A 504 -44.57 2.52 -11.85
N ASP A 505 -43.42 2.50 -11.16
CA ASP A 505 -42.46 1.41 -11.28
C ASP A 505 -42.86 0.22 -10.38
N THR A 506 -42.44 -0.99 -10.76
CA THR A 506 -42.67 -2.23 -10.00
C THR A 506 -41.37 -2.85 -9.47
N SER A 507 -40.21 -2.32 -9.89
CA SER A 507 -38.90 -2.75 -9.43
C SER A 507 -38.65 -2.30 -7.99
N ARG A 508 -38.42 -3.25 -7.08
CA ARG A 508 -38.16 -2.96 -5.66
C ARG A 508 -36.95 -2.03 -5.45
N PRO A 509 -35.80 -2.20 -6.14
CA PRO A 509 -34.69 -1.25 -6.08
C PRO A 509 -35.10 0.17 -6.48
N MET A 510 -35.78 0.34 -7.62
CA MET A 510 -36.21 1.66 -8.10
C MET A 510 -37.17 2.32 -7.11
N LEU A 511 -38.17 1.59 -6.62
CA LEU A 511 -39.14 2.11 -5.66
C LEU A 511 -38.47 2.55 -4.36
N SER A 512 -37.54 1.76 -3.83
CA SER A 512 -36.77 2.12 -2.63
C SER A 512 -36.00 3.42 -2.84
N THR A 513 -35.20 3.48 -3.90
CA THR A 513 -34.37 4.66 -4.20
C THR A 513 -35.22 5.91 -4.47
N ALA A 514 -36.35 5.77 -5.17
CA ALA A 514 -37.26 6.88 -5.42
C ALA A 514 -37.92 7.40 -4.14
N LEU A 515 -38.33 6.52 -3.22
CA LEU A 515 -38.85 6.90 -1.91
C LEU A 515 -37.79 7.57 -1.04
N ASP A 516 -36.55 7.05 -1.05
CA ASP A 516 -35.43 7.66 -0.34
C ASP A 516 -35.12 9.07 -0.86
N CYS A 517 -35.15 9.27 -2.18
CA CYS A 517 -35.02 10.61 -2.79
C CYS A 517 -36.08 11.58 -2.23
N LEU A 518 -37.35 11.18 -2.25
CA LEU A 518 -38.46 12.02 -1.79
C LEU A 518 -38.40 12.27 -0.27
N GLY A 519 -37.97 11.28 0.50
CA GLY A 519 -37.79 11.39 1.95
C GLY A 519 -36.69 12.36 2.33
N LYS A 520 -35.50 12.23 1.72
CA LYS A 520 -34.35 13.11 2.00
C LYS A 520 -34.59 14.55 1.56
N GLN A 521 -35.32 14.75 0.47
CA GLN A 521 -35.69 16.09 -0.03
C GLN A 521 -36.90 16.70 0.73
N GLY A 522 -37.53 15.92 1.61
CA GLY A 522 -38.74 16.30 2.37
C GLY A 522 -38.47 16.90 3.76
N THR A 523 -37.21 17.00 4.19
CA THR A 523 -36.83 17.70 5.42
C THR A 523 -37.02 19.22 5.24
N PRO A 524 -37.75 19.91 6.14
CA PRO A 524 -38.22 21.27 5.89
C PRO A 524 -37.07 22.27 5.92
N ILE A 525 -36.99 23.10 4.87
CA ILE A 525 -36.36 24.44 4.88
C ILE A 525 -37.14 25.35 5.81
#